data_AF-A0A3S9PFE6-F1
#
_entry.id   AF-A0A3S9PFE6-F1
#
_cell.length_a   1.000
_cell.length_b   1.000
_cell.length_c   1.000
_cell.angle_alpha   90.00
_cell.angle_beta   90.00
_cell.angle_gamma   90.00
#
_symmetry.space_group_name_H-M   'P 1'
#
loop_
_entity.id
_entity.type
_entity.pdbx_description
1 polymer ?
#
loop_
_entity_poly.entity_id
_entity_poly.type
_entity_poly.pdbx_seq_one_letter_code
_entity_poly.pdbx_strand_id
1 'polypeptide(L)'
;MPEQHVGFEEFVTPGRDRARARVVHEALRHLAGGSGGEVLREMAQEVLSGRMRLHEAVRVGAYSEALTESVETAQAAWERLSPEERERGTAEARRFLAARAEPPGS
;
A
#
# COMPACT_ATOMS: atom_id res chain seq x y z
N MET A 1 -21.60 -2.04 -14.17
CA MET A 1 -21.63 -0.84 -13.30
C MET A 1 -20.19 -0.45 -13.07
N PRO A 2 -19.74 0.80 -13.29
CA PRO A 2 -18.38 1.16 -12.90
C PRO A 2 -18.36 1.13 -11.37
N GLU A 3 -17.61 0.18 -10.81
CA GLU A 3 -17.40 0.10 -9.37
C GLU A 3 -16.76 1.42 -8.94
N GLN A 4 -17.51 2.24 -8.18
CA GLN A 4 -16.99 3.48 -7.63
C GLN A 4 -15.96 3.10 -6.56
N HIS A 5 -14.69 3.06 -6.95
CA HIS A 5 -13.61 2.92 -6.00
C HIS A 5 -13.38 4.23 -5.26
N VAL A 6 -13.20 4.16 -3.95
CA VAL A 6 -12.89 5.31 -3.12
C VAL A 6 -11.58 5.95 -3.58
N GLY A 7 -11.51 7.28 -3.56
CA GLY A 7 -10.29 8.04 -3.86
C GLY A 7 -9.26 7.94 -2.73
N PHE A 8 -8.05 8.42 -2.96
CA PHE A 8 -6.99 8.40 -1.94
C PHE A 8 -7.30 9.32 -0.75
N GLU A 9 -8.19 10.30 -0.95
CA GLU A 9 -8.67 11.25 0.04
C GLU A 9 -9.25 10.55 1.28
N GLU A 10 -9.85 9.37 1.09
CA GLU A 10 -10.40 8.52 2.14
C GLU A 10 -9.34 7.99 3.12
N PHE A 11 -8.07 7.97 2.70
CA PHE A 11 -6.94 7.50 3.50
C PHE A 11 -6.14 8.66 4.13
N VAL A 12 -6.57 9.91 3.94
CA VAL A 12 -5.92 11.06 4.58
C VAL A 12 -6.23 11.04 6.07
N THR A 13 -5.18 10.91 6.89
CA THR A 13 -5.29 10.89 8.35
C THR A 13 -4.82 12.23 8.92
N PRO A 14 -5.45 12.78 9.98
CA PRO A 14 -4.94 13.97 10.66
C PRO A 14 -3.46 13.81 11.05
N GLY A 15 -2.60 14.75 10.66
CA GLY A 15 -1.15 14.68 10.89
C GLY A 15 -0.35 13.81 9.91
N ARG A 16 -0.98 13.25 8.86
CA ARG A 16 -0.30 12.57 7.74
C ARG A 16 -0.63 13.25 6.40
N ASP A 17 0.39 13.40 5.56
CA ASP A 17 0.31 14.10 4.27
C ASP A 17 -0.41 13.27 3.17
N ARG A 18 -1.08 13.94 2.23
CA ARG A 18 -1.74 13.40 1.02
C ARG A 18 -0.85 12.45 0.23
N ALA A 19 0.46 12.70 0.20
CA ALA A 19 1.42 11.83 -0.47
C ALA A 19 1.40 10.39 0.07
N ARG A 20 1.27 10.21 1.41
CA ARG A 20 1.15 8.88 2.02
C ARG A 20 -0.18 8.21 1.68
N ALA A 21 -1.26 8.99 1.65
CA ALA A 21 -2.58 8.48 1.28
C ALA A 21 -2.61 7.94 -0.16
N ARG A 22 -1.94 8.64 -1.10
CA ARG A 22 -1.73 8.16 -2.49
C ARG A 22 -0.94 6.85 -2.55
N VAL A 23 0.11 6.71 -1.73
CA VAL A 23 0.90 5.47 -1.66
C VAL A 23 0.07 4.31 -1.13
N VAL A 24 -0.73 4.53 -0.07
CA VAL A 24 -1.62 3.52 0.49
C VAL A 24 -2.67 3.08 -0.52
N HIS A 25 -3.31 4.03 -1.21
CA HIS A 25 -4.30 3.73 -2.24
C HIS A 25 -3.71 2.83 -3.34
N GLU A 26 -2.52 3.16 -3.83
CA GLU A 26 -1.85 2.39 -4.88
C GLU A 26 -1.39 1.01 -4.41
N ALA A 27 -0.93 0.88 -3.16
CA ALA A 27 -0.64 -0.42 -2.57
C ALA A 27 -1.90 -1.31 -2.52
N LEU A 28 -3.04 -0.73 -2.12
CA LEU A 28 -4.32 -1.44 -2.15
C LEU A 28 -4.72 -1.83 -3.57
N ARG A 29 -4.50 -0.98 -4.57
CA ARG A 29 -4.78 -1.35 -5.99
C ARG A 29 -3.93 -2.52 -6.46
N HIS A 30 -2.66 -2.59 -6.07
CA HIS A 30 -1.81 -3.74 -6.39
C HIS A 30 -2.28 -5.01 -5.69
N LEU A 31 -2.64 -4.93 -4.40
CA LEU A 31 -3.20 -6.06 -3.66
C LEU A 31 -4.52 -6.54 -4.29
N ALA A 32 -5.42 -5.63 -4.68
CA ALA A 32 -6.66 -5.94 -5.41
C ALA A 32 -6.40 -6.56 -6.79
N GLY A 33 -5.22 -6.33 -7.37
CA GLY A 33 -4.73 -7.02 -8.56
C GLY A 33 -4.15 -8.42 -8.29
N GLY A 34 -4.10 -8.87 -7.04
CA GLY A 34 -3.68 -10.21 -6.63
C GLY A 34 -2.22 -10.34 -6.19
N SER A 35 -1.47 -9.24 -6.04
CA SER A 35 -0.03 -9.29 -5.71
C SER A 35 0.28 -9.86 -4.32
N GLY A 36 -0.71 -9.96 -3.43
CA GLY A 36 -0.57 -10.46 -2.05
C GLY A 36 -1.35 -11.74 -1.76
N GLY A 37 -1.80 -12.47 -2.79
CA GLY A 37 -2.67 -13.64 -2.64
C GLY A 37 -4.16 -13.29 -2.45
N GLU A 38 -5.00 -14.32 -2.48
CA GLU A 38 -6.47 -14.19 -2.51
C GLU A 38 -7.02 -13.42 -1.31
N VAL A 39 -6.51 -13.69 -0.10
CA VAL A 39 -6.97 -13.05 1.14
C VAL A 39 -6.71 -11.53 1.12
N LEU A 40 -5.51 -11.11 0.70
CA LEU A 40 -5.19 -9.68 0.60
C LEU A 40 -5.88 -9.01 -0.58
N ARG A 41 -6.19 -9.77 -1.64
CA ARG A 41 -7.00 -9.29 -2.77
C ARG A 41 -8.40 -8.92 -2.34
N GLU A 42 -9.07 -9.83 -1.62
CA GLU A 42 -10.42 -9.60 -1.11
C GLU A 42 -10.45 -8.41 -0.16
N MET A 43 -9.51 -8.35 0.80
CA MET A 43 -9.39 -7.21 1.72
C MET A 43 -9.25 -5.89 0.96
N ALA A 44 -8.37 -5.83 -0.03
CA ALA A 44 -8.15 -4.62 -0.80
C ALA A 44 -9.38 -4.21 -1.63
N GLN A 45 -10.16 -5.17 -2.15
CA GLN A 45 -11.42 -4.90 -2.86
C GLN A 45 -12.50 -4.36 -1.91
N GLU A 46 -12.64 -4.93 -0.71
CA GLU A 46 -13.57 -4.42 0.31
C GLU A 46 -13.22 -3.00 0.76
N VAL A 47 -11.92 -2.71 0.93
CA VAL A 47 -11.45 -1.38 1.31
C VAL A 47 -11.61 -0.37 0.18
N LEU A 48 -11.21 -0.73 -1.05
CA LEU A 48 -11.32 0.16 -2.21
C LEU A 48 -12.76 0.41 -2.65
N SER A 49 -13.69 -0.52 -2.38
CA SER A 49 -15.11 -0.31 -2.64
C SER A 49 -15.81 0.51 -1.54
N GLY A 50 -15.11 0.85 -0.45
CA GLY A 50 -15.68 1.57 0.69
C GLY A 50 -16.61 0.73 1.56
N ARG A 51 -16.71 -0.59 1.31
CA ARG A 51 -17.48 -1.52 2.15
C ARG A 51 -16.85 -1.73 3.52
N MET A 52 -15.53 -1.53 3.63
CA MET A 52 -14.78 -1.63 4.87
C MET A 52 -13.77 -0.49 4.98
N ARG A 53 -13.62 0.11 6.17
CA ARG A 53 -12.56 1.10 6.37
C ARG A 53 -11.22 0.40 6.53
N LEU A 54 -10.13 1.01 6.03
CA LEU A 54 -8.78 0.43 6.16
C LEU A 54 -8.42 0.08 7.61
N HIS A 55 -8.77 0.93 8.57
CA HIS A 55 -8.48 0.70 9.99
C HIS A 55 -9.27 -0.48 10.60
N GLU A 56 -10.42 -0.82 10.04
CA GLU A 56 -11.22 -1.99 10.42
C GLU A 56 -10.61 -3.25 9.81
N ALA A 57 -10.16 -3.17 8.55
CA ALA A 57 -9.49 -4.28 7.87
C ALA A 57 -8.23 -4.76 8.62
N VAL A 58 -7.40 -3.85 9.15
CA VAL A 58 -6.20 -4.24 9.92
C VAL A 58 -6.53 -4.90 11.27
N ARG A 59 -7.76 -4.77 11.77
CA ARG A 59 -8.21 -5.41 13.01
C ARG A 59 -8.78 -6.81 12.78
N VAL A 60 -8.99 -7.21 11.52
CA VAL A 60 -9.38 -8.56 11.17
C VAL A 60 -8.14 -9.46 11.26
N GLY A 61 -8.17 -10.46 12.14
CA GLY A 61 -7.04 -11.34 12.42
C GLY A 61 -6.42 -11.95 11.16
N ALA A 62 -7.25 -12.49 10.27
CA ALA A 62 -6.79 -13.09 9.01
C ALA A 62 -6.06 -12.10 8.07
N TYR A 63 -6.45 -10.83 8.06
CA TYR A 63 -5.79 -9.80 7.24
C TYR A 63 -4.49 -9.31 7.89
N SER A 64 -4.48 -9.18 9.21
CA SER A 64 -3.27 -8.84 9.96
C SER A 64 -2.21 -9.92 9.82
N GLU A 65 -2.58 -11.20 9.87
CA GLU A 65 -1.68 -12.34 9.67
C GLU A 65 -1.10 -12.33 8.25
N ALA A 66 -1.95 -12.22 7.22
CA ALA A 66 -1.49 -12.19 5.82
C ALA A 66 -0.57 -10.98 5.50
N LEU A 67 -0.84 -9.82 6.12
CA LEU A 67 0.05 -8.66 6.01
C LEU A 67 1.39 -8.91 6.71
N THR A 68 1.38 -9.55 7.88
CA THR A 68 2.59 -9.87 8.64
C THR A 68 3.48 -10.84 7.85
N GLU A 69 2.90 -11.92 7.32
CA GLU A 69 3.61 -12.89 6.48
C GLU A 69 4.22 -12.23 5.22
N SER A 70 3.48 -11.31 4.60
CA SER A 70 3.97 -10.54 3.45
C SER A 70 5.15 -9.64 3.82
N VAL A 71 5.12 -8.99 4.98
CA VAL A 71 6.23 -8.16 5.48
C VAL A 71 7.45 -9.02 5.80
N GLU A 72 7.27 -10.16 6.47
CA GLU A 72 8.36 -11.09 6.78
C GLU A 72 9.02 -11.62 5.50
N THR A 73 8.21 -11.98 4.50
CA THR A 73 8.71 -12.42 3.19
C THR A 73 9.51 -11.33 2.49
N ALA A 74 8.99 -10.09 2.49
CA ALA A 74 9.69 -8.94 1.90
C ALA A 74 10.99 -8.62 2.64
N GLN A 75 11.01 -8.70 3.98
CA GLN A 75 12.21 -8.50 4.78
C GLN A 75 13.25 -9.58 4.48
N ALA A 76 12.87 -10.85 4.45
CA ALA A 76 13.76 -11.94 4.12
C ALA A 76 14.33 -11.81 2.70
N ALA A 77 13.53 -11.34 1.74
CA ALA A 77 14.01 -11.04 0.39
C ALA A 77 15.02 -9.88 0.39
N TRP A 78 14.75 -8.82 1.15
CA TRP A 78 15.64 -7.68 1.29
C TRP A 78 16.98 -8.06 1.92
N GLU A 79 16.96 -8.92 2.94
CA GLU A 79 18.16 -9.44 3.60
C GLU A 79 19.04 -10.29 2.66
N ARG A 80 18.45 -10.88 1.61
CA ARG A 80 19.20 -11.62 0.58
C ARG A 80 19.81 -10.74 -0.51
N LEU A 81 19.37 -9.49 -0.66
CA LEU A 81 19.95 -8.56 -1.63
C LEU A 81 21.36 -8.13 -1.24
N SER A 82 22.23 -7.99 -2.23
CA SER A 82 23.55 -7.36 -2.04
C SER A 82 23.42 -5.87 -1.68
N PRO A 83 24.45 -5.26 -1.07
CA PRO A 83 24.42 -3.83 -0.75
C PRO A 83 24.09 -2.94 -1.95
N GLU A 84 24.64 -3.24 -3.13
CA GLU A 84 24.39 -2.49 -4.36
C GLU A 84 22.94 -2.62 -4.86
N GLU A 85 22.34 -3.80 -4.73
CA GLU A 85 20.94 -4.02 -5.11
C GLU A 85 19.98 -3.34 -4.14
N ARG A 86 20.29 -3.34 -2.84
CA ARG A 86 19.53 -2.58 -1.84
C ARG A 86 19.60 -1.08 -2.09
N GLU A 87 20.77 -0.58 -2.45
CA GLU A 87 20.96 0.85 -2.73
C GLU A 87 20.23 1.27 -4.01
N ARG A 88 20.26 0.42 -5.04
CA ARG A 88 19.47 0.62 -6.27
C ARG A 88 17.97 0.63 -5.98
N GLY A 89 17.46 -0.36 -5.24
CA GLY A 89 16.05 -0.41 -4.84
C GLY A 89 15.63 0.78 -3.98
N THR A 90 16.50 1.23 -3.07
CA THR A 90 16.26 2.42 -2.25
C THR A 90 16.23 3.70 -3.10
N ALA A 91 17.14 3.85 -4.06
CA ALA A 91 17.18 4.99 -4.96
C ALA A 91 15.95 5.05 -5.88
N GLU A 92 15.49 3.89 -6.38
CA GLU A 92 14.29 3.78 -7.19
C GLU A 92 13.03 4.12 -6.37
N ALA A 93 12.91 3.57 -5.17
CA ALA A 93 11.83 3.91 -4.24
C ALA A 93 11.81 5.40 -3.90
N ARG A 94 12.96 6.02 -3.65
CA ARG A 94 13.07 7.48 -3.42
C ARG A 94 12.60 8.29 -4.63
N ARG A 95 12.98 7.91 -5.85
CA ARG A 95 12.53 8.57 -7.08
C ARG A 95 11.02 8.45 -7.26
N PHE A 96 10.47 7.26 -7.02
CA PHE A 96 9.04 7.01 -7.10
C PHE A 96 8.24 7.86 -6.10
N LEU A 97 8.72 7.95 -4.84
CA LEU A 97 8.09 8.78 -3.81
C LEU A 97 8.21 10.28 -4.14
N ALA A 98 9.37 10.73 -4.61
CA ALA A 98 9.59 12.13 -4.99
C ALA A 98 8.71 12.56 -6.18
N ALA A 99 8.51 11.69 -7.17
CA ALA A 99 7.64 11.96 -8.32
C ALA A 99 6.15 12.11 -7.93
N ARG A 100 5.75 11.58 -6.77
CA ARG A 100 4.35 11.58 -6.28
C ARG A 100 4.09 12.60 -5.17
N ALA A 101 5.14 13.15 -4.57
CA ALA A 101 5.10 14.37 -3.78
C ALA A 101 5.04 15.55 -4.76
N GLU A 102 3.84 15.96 -5.19
CA GLU A 102 3.70 17.22 -5.92
C GLU A 102 4.25 18.39 -5.09
N PRO A 103 4.86 19.40 -5.75
CA PRO A 103 5.26 20.62 -5.05
C PRO A 103 4.03 21.34 -4.52
N PRO A 104 4.13 22.08 -3.40
CA PRO A 104 3.07 22.99 -2.99
C PRO A 104 2.80 23.94 -4.15
N GLY A 105 1.56 23.94 -4.65
CA GLY A 105 1.14 24.84 -5.72
C GLY A 105 1.39 26.29 -5.34
N SER A 106 1.99 27.03 -6.27
CA SER A 106 2.09 28.49 -6.29
C SER A 106 0.74 29.18 -6.35
#